data_AF-A0A927Q8W5-F1
#
_entry.id   AF-A0A927Q8W5-F1
#
_cell.length_a   1.000
_cell.length_b   1.000
_cell.length_c   1.000
_cell.angle_alpha   90.00
_cell.angle_beta   90.00
_cell.angle_gamma   90.00
#
_symmetry.space_group_name_H-M   'P 1'
#
loop_
_entity.id
_entity.type
_entity.pdbx_description
1 polymer ?
#
loop_
_entity_poly.entity_id
_entity_poly.type
_entity_poly.pdbx_seq_one_letter_code
_entity_poly.pdbx_strand_id
1 'polypeptide(L)'
;MSQHAIEDLVEDTIHLVDRSTLDAARRTTLMHALLRLQERYDTSLTWFRLPDILLRHGVLQRLPVATLEDAGLRARALAADAPVWIEHGDAAWYLQVEDGASLLYRQAPLEQPLPLAELFLAVLELAEAEGDAALGNDWYGLLVNGWLDGSLDAADGLPGTLDGLLASPTLSAIRALAARNAFKRRRDAREDLALPRLADELEPGEVEREFALRFFLELKRSTSALLKARDKARERHARISQLIPSLVEQRIGSLLQSAGWRPVVHDTPGEWRWMRDVAGGRQCIWFTQEAALGVLMVQLGLQHPRLLGWERRAPSEDLHALHFQHIAAGFMPDGVRDGKDVGAFGGWTLDPTKNEAQLTAAIDRLVEVLPGLDERYFGFIDRSVPALFGLFGHDVDTLLHLLEEGDENGIVPEHVLFDSPDSLLLAFVFHHLEHGEEGAASALVDRLRSRQQQRRQATPWARDFLAPFLQRWDDGQRDMPMPPVLHALLAGHLRSLEPA
;
A
#
# COMPACT_ATOMS: atom_id res chain seq x y z
N MET A 1 -6.38 -4.70 -19.52
CA MET A 1 -7.36 -5.64 -20.13
C MET A 1 -8.50 -4.75 -20.56
N SER A 2 -8.89 -4.79 -21.83
CA SER A 2 -9.84 -3.80 -22.34
C SER A 2 -11.18 -3.84 -21.57
N GLN A 3 -11.65 -2.68 -21.13
CA GLN A 3 -12.87 -2.51 -20.34
C GLN A 3 -14.11 -2.45 -21.24
N HIS A 4 -14.39 -3.55 -21.95
CA HIS A 4 -15.51 -3.66 -22.89
C HIS A 4 -16.89 -3.31 -22.29
N ALA A 5 -17.06 -3.47 -20.97
CA ALA A 5 -18.28 -3.08 -20.28
C ALA A 5 -18.57 -1.57 -20.40
N ILE A 6 -17.53 -0.74 -20.34
CA ILE A 6 -17.64 0.72 -20.47
C ILE A 6 -17.94 1.09 -21.92
N GLU A 7 -17.35 0.38 -22.90
CA GLU A 7 -17.68 0.55 -24.32
C GLU A 7 -19.16 0.30 -24.60
N ASP A 8 -19.67 -0.85 -24.13
CA ASP A 8 -21.07 -1.24 -24.31
C ASP A 8 -22.00 -0.22 -23.63
N LEU A 9 -21.64 0.23 -22.42
CA LEU A 9 -22.39 1.26 -21.70
C LEU A 9 -22.46 2.58 -22.49
N VAL A 10 -21.35 3.03 -23.06
CA VAL A 10 -21.29 4.25 -23.87
C VAL A 10 -22.08 4.09 -25.17
N GLU A 11 -21.98 2.93 -25.84
CA GLU A 11 -22.74 2.62 -27.05
C GLU A 11 -24.25 2.69 -26.80
N ASP A 12 -24.74 1.97 -25.79
CA ASP A 12 -26.15 1.93 -25.42
C ASP A 12 -26.69 3.33 -25.08
N THR A 13 -25.84 4.15 -24.45
CA THR A 13 -26.19 5.53 -24.10
C THR A 13 -26.23 6.45 -25.32
N ILE A 14 -25.33 6.30 -26.29
CA ILE A 14 -25.39 7.06 -27.54
C ILE A 14 -26.67 6.71 -28.32
N HIS A 15 -27.06 5.43 -28.35
CA HIS A 15 -28.34 5.02 -28.91
C HIS A 15 -29.53 5.67 -28.19
N LEU A 16 -29.48 5.75 -26.85
CA LEU A 16 -30.49 6.44 -26.04
C LEU A 16 -30.57 7.93 -26.39
N VAL A 17 -29.43 8.60 -26.52
CA VAL A 17 -29.35 10.02 -26.88
C VAL A 17 -29.89 10.27 -28.29
N ASP A 18 -29.55 9.42 -29.28
CA ASP A 18 -30.02 9.56 -30.68
C ASP A 18 -31.55 9.55 -30.77
N ARG A 19 -32.19 8.61 -30.06
CA ARG A 19 -33.66 8.42 -30.06
C ARG A 19 -34.42 9.37 -29.11
N SER A 20 -33.72 10.11 -28.25
CA SER A 20 -34.32 11.02 -27.28
C SER A 20 -35.03 12.22 -27.93
N THR A 21 -35.87 12.90 -27.15
CA THR A 21 -36.56 14.14 -27.56
C THR A 21 -35.72 15.41 -27.35
N LEU A 22 -34.45 15.25 -26.98
CA LEU A 22 -33.52 16.37 -26.79
C LEU A 22 -33.29 17.13 -28.10
N ASP A 23 -33.02 18.43 -28.00
CA ASP A 23 -32.65 19.22 -29.16
C ASP A 23 -31.32 18.73 -29.78
N ALA A 24 -31.09 19.09 -31.05
CA ALA A 24 -29.93 18.61 -31.79
C ALA A 24 -28.59 19.02 -31.14
N ALA A 25 -28.50 20.26 -30.62
CA ALA A 25 -27.27 20.73 -30.00
C ALA A 25 -26.96 19.94 -28.72
N ARG A 26 -27.98 19.66 -27.89
CA ARG A 26 -27.81 18.88 -26.67
C ARG A 26 -27.43 17.44 -26.96
N ARG A 27 -28.00 16.80 -27.99
CA ARG A 27 -27.62 15.46 -28.42
C ARG A 27 -26.16 15.40 -28.85
N THR A 28 -25.72 16.32 -29.70
CA THR A 28 -24.31 16.44 -30.13
C THR A 28 -23.37 16.62 -28.94
N THR A 29 -23.69 17.53 -28.01
CA THR A 29 -22.86 17.77 -26.81
C THR A 29 -22.74 16.54 -25.93
N LEU A 30 -23.84 15.81 -25.69
CA LEU A 30 -23.81 14.59 -24.87
C LEU A 30 -22.98 13.49 -25.54
N MET A 31 -23.14 13.27 -26.85
CA MET A 31 -22.37 12.27 -27.59
C MET A 31 -20.85 12.56 -27.54
N HIS A 32 -20.45 13.83 -27.69
CA HIS A 32 -19.04 14.22 -27.50
C HIS A 32 -18.55 13.94 -26.08
N ALA A 33 -19.34 14.32 -25.07
CA ALA A 33 -18.95 14.15 -23.67
C ALA A 33 -18.82 12.67 -23.28
N LEU A 34 -19.68 11.80 -23.80
CA LEU A 34 -19.60 10.34 -23.62
C LEU A 34 -18.31 9.75 -24.18
N LEU A 35 -17.96 10.09 -25.42
CA LEU A 35 -16.72 9.62 -26.05
C LEU A 35 -15.47 10.13 -25.32
N ARG A 36 -15.50 11.38 -24.84
CA ARG A 36 -14.39 11.94 -24.06
C ARG A 36 -14.24 11.29 -22.68
N LEU A 37 -15.35 10.93 -22.02
CA LEU A 37 -15.27 10.16 -20.78
C LEU A 37 -14.64 8.79 -21.02
N GLN A 38 -15.03 8.12 -22.11
CA GLN A 38 -14.50 6.82 -22.48
C GLN A 38 -12.98 6.82 -22.69
N GLU A 39 -12.40 7.90 -23.23
CA GLU A 39 -10.95 8.05 -23.44
C GLU A 39 -10.10 7.96 -22.14
N ARG A 40 -10.73 8.02 -20.96
CA ARG A 40 -10.06 7.84 -19.67
C ARG A 40 -9.82 6.39 -19.29
N TYR A 41 -10.47 5.47 -19.99
CA TYR A 41 -10.50 4.05 -19.68
C TYR A 41 -9.76 3.26 -20.78
N ASP A 42 -9.24 2.07 -20.42
CA ASP A 42 -8.58 1.16 -21.37
C ASP A 42 -9.63 0.52 -22.29
N THR A 43 -10.15 1.30 -23.24
CA THR A 43 -11.23 0.91 -24.14
C THR A 43 -10.79 1.04 -25.60
N SER A 44 -11.34 0.17 -26.44
CA SER A 44 -11.41 0.39 -27.87
C SER A 44 -12.35 1.55 -28.19
N LEU A 45 -12.41 1.95 -29.45
CA LEU A 45 -13.07 3.17 -29.88
C LEU A 45 -14.54 2.95 -30.26
N THR A 46 -15.48 3.44 -29.46
CA THR A 46 -16.93 3.28 -29.72
C THR A 46 -17.41 3.98 -30.99
N TRP A 47 -16.69 5.00 -31.45
CA TRP A 47 -17.02 5.66 -32.72
C TRP A 47 -16.83 4.77 -33.97
N PHE A 48 -16.09 3.65 -33.88
CA PHE A 48 -16.10 2.61 -34.93
C PHE A 48 -17.33 1.70 -34.88
N ARG A 49 -18.02 1.62 -33.73
CA ARG A 49 -19.24 0.83 -33.55
C ARG A 49 -20.48 1.60 -34.03
N LEU A 50 -20.46 2.94 -33.92
CA LEU A 50 -21.59 3.82 -34.25
C LEU A 50 -21.31 4.93 -35.30
N PRO A 51 -20.59 4.67 -36.41
CA PRO A 51 -20.17 5.73 -37.33
C PRO A 51 -21.35 6.50 -37.92
N ASP A 52 -22.44 5.82 -38.30
CA ASP A 52 -23.61 6.43 -38.93
C ASP A 52 -24.34 7.43 -38.02
N ILE A 53 -24.45 7.11 -36.72
CA ILE A 53 -25.11 7.97 -35.73
C ILE A 53 -24.25 9.22 -35.51
N LEU A 54 -22.95 9.03 -35.29
CA LEU A 54 -22.03 10.13 -34.98
C LEU A 54 -21.85 11.08 -36.17
N LEU A 55 -21.85 10.54 -37.41
CA LEU A 55 -21.84 11.35 -38.62
C LEU A 55 -23.11 12.19 -38.77
N ARG A 56 -24.28 11.61 -38.47
CA ARG A 56 -25.58 12.30 -38.55
C ARG A 56 -25.66 13.50 -37.60
N HIS A 57 -25.06 13.39 -36.41
CA HIS A 57 -25.03 14.45 -35.39
C HIS A 57 -23.82 15.37 -35.48
N GLY A 58 -22.96 15.20 -36.49
CA GLY A 58 -21.76 16.02 -36.69
C GLY A 58 -20.67 15.82 -35.63
N VAL A 59 -20.78 14.78 -34.80
CA VAL A 59 -19.80 14.40 -33.77
C VAL A 59 -18.58 13.77 -34.43
N LEU A 60 -18.80 13.00 -35.49
CA LEU A 60 -17.78 12.42 -36.34
C LEU A 60 -17.73 13.18 -37.67
N GLN A 61 -16.53 13.57 -38.10
CA GLN A 61 -16.28 14.15 -39.41
C GLN A 61 -15.67 13.09 -40.33
N ARG A 62 -16.22 12.99 -41.54
CA ARG A 62 -15.69 12.15 -42.62
C ARG A 62 -15.30 13.01 -43.80
N LEU A 63 -14.02 13.04 -44.12
CA LEU A 63 -13.45 13.86 -45.20
C LEU A 63 -12.75 12.99 -46.24
N PRO A 64 -13.13 13.07 -47.52
CA PRO A 64 -12.34 12.49 -48.59
C PRO A 64 -10.92 13.06 -48.61
N VAL A 65 -9.91 12.19 -48.70
CA VAL A 65 -8.51 12.63 -48.79
C VAL A 65 -8.29 13.55 -50.00
N ALA A 66 -9.03 13.31 -51.09
CA ALA A 66 -8.99 14.13 -52.30
C ALA A 66 -9.43 15.58 -52.09
N THR A 67 -10.28 15.87 -51.09
CA THR A 67 -10.80 17.21 -50.81
C THR A 67 -10.00 17.96 -49.74
N LEU A 68 -8.93 17.37 -49.20
CA LEU A 68 -8.11 18.00 -48.17
C LEU A 68 -7.31 19.17 -48.75
N GLU A 69 -7.46 20.34 -48.12
CA GLU A 69 -6.68 21.54 -48.40
C GLU A 69 -5.27 21.46 -47.80
N ASP A 70 -5.11 20.79 -46.65
CA ASP A 70 -3.80 20.56 -46.01
C ASP A 70 -2.97 19.55 -46.82
N ALA A 71 -1.98 20.08 -47.54
CA ALA A 71 -1.10 19.29 -48.40
C ALA A 71 -0.26 18.25 -47.63
N GLY A 72 0.11 18.54 -46.37
CA GLY A 72 0.91 17.66 -45.54
C GLY A 72 0.13 16.46 -45.04
N LEU A 73 -1.07 16.71 -44.49
CA LEU A 73 -1.99 15.65 -44.07
C LEU A 73 -2.40 14.79 -45.26
N ARG A 74 -2.70 15.41 -46.41
CA ARG A 74 -3.06 14.70 -47.64
C ARG A 74 -1.92 13.78 -48.13
N ALA A 75 -0.68 14.26 -48.13
CA ALA A 75 0.46 13.46 -48.56
C ALA A 75 0.67 12.24 -47.65
N ARG A 76 0.52 12.41 -46.32
CA ARG A 76 0.62 11.30 -45.36
C ARG A 76 -0.50 10.27 -45.54
N ALA A 77 -1.73 10.74 -45.75
CA ALA A 77 -2.86 9.86 -45.99
C ALA A 77 -2.72 9.05 -47.29
N LEU A 78 -2.20 9.66 -48.36
CA LEU A 78 -1.96 8.98 -49.64
C LEU A 78 -0.78 8.01 -49.62
N ALA A 79 0.17 8.19 -48.70
CA ALA A 79 1.33 7.31 -48.53
C ALA A 79 1.04 6.07 -47.67
N ALA A 80 -0.13 6.00 -47.04
CA ALA A 80 -0.50 4.89 -46.18
C ALA A 80 -1.19 3.79 -47.00
N ASP A 81 -0.63 2.57 -46.95
CA ASP A 81 -1.13 1.41 -47.69
C ASP A 81 -2.20 0.60 -46.94
N ALA A 82 -2.54 1.01 -45.71
CA ALA A 82 -3.51 0.34 -44.84
C ALA A 82 -4.22 1.35 -43.90
N PRO A 83 -5.38 0.99 -43.32
CA PRO A 83 -6.03 1.81 -42.31
C PRO A 83 -5.09 2.09 -41.13
N VAL A 84 -4.94 3.37 -40.79
CA VAL A 84 -3.92 3.80 -39.84
C VAL A 84 -4.29 5.12 -39.17
N TRP A 85 -3.79 5.31 -37.96
CA TRP A 85 -3.80 6.60 -37.30
C TRP A 85 -2.75 7.53 -37.86
N ILE A 86 -3.16 8.77 -38.12
CA ILE A 86 -2.31 9.86 -38.60
C ILE A 86 -2.42 11.01 -37.60
N GLU A 87 -1.38 11.18 -36.79
CA GLU A 87 -1.24 12.34 -35.91
C GLU A 87 -0.76 13.54 -36.73
N HIS A 88 -1.53 14.63 -36.77
CA HIS A 88 -1.15 15.83 -37.53
C HIS A 88 -1.67 17.10 -36.86
N GLY A 89 -0.74 17.96 -36.43
CA GLY A 89 -1.06 19.09 -35.56
C GLY A 89 -1.56 18.60 -34.20
N ASP A 90 -2.61 19.24 -33.68
CA ASP A 90 -3.22 18.91 -32.38
C ASP A 90 -4.37 17.87 -32.52
N ALA A 91 -4.46 17.16 -33.64
CA ALA A 91 -5.55 16.23 -33.92
C ALA A 91 -5.05 14.85 -34.40
N ALA A 92 -5.73 13.80 -33.91
CA ALA A 92 -5.58 12.44 -34.42
C ALA A 92 -6.65 12.18 -35.49
N TRP A 93 -6.21 11.70 -36.65
CA TRP A 93 -7.07 11.32 -37.77
C TRP A 93 -6.96 9.83 -38.02
N TYR A 94 -8.08 9.16 -38.27
CA TYR A 94 -8.08 7.76 -38.68
C TYR A 94 -8.33 7.65 -40.19
N LEU A 95 -7.39 7.04 -40.90
CA LEU A 95 -7.53 6.74 -42.32
C LEU A 95 -8.22 5.40 -42.50
N GLN A 96 -9.23 5.37 -43.36
CA GLN A 96 -9.89 4.15 -43.80
C GLN A 96 -10.12 4.19 -45.31
N VAL A 97 -10.10 3.02 -45.95
CA VAL A 97 -10.45 2.88 -47.36
C VAL A 97 -11.82 2.24 -47.47
N GLU A 98 -12.77 2.95 -48.06
CA GLU A 98 -14.14 2.50 -48.30
C GLU A 98 -14.46 2.63 -49.79
N ASP A 99 -14.94 1.57 -50.43
CA ASP A 99 -15.32 1.54 -51.85
C ASP A 99 -14.23 2.12 -52.79
N GLY A 100 -12.96 1.91 -52.46
CA GLY A 100 -11.82 2.40 -53.23
C GLY A 100 -11.46 3.88 -53.00
N ALA A 101 -12.15 4.58 -52.10
CA ALA A 101 -11.85 5.95 -51.70
C ALA A 101 -11.17 5.99 -50.32
N SER A 102 -10.08 6.74 -50.22
CA SER A 102 -9.42 7.05 -48.94
C SER A 102 -10.19 8.16 -48.21
N LEU A 103 -10.64 7.86 -46.99
CA LEU A 103 -11.43 8.73 -46.13
C LEU A 103 -10.69 8.95 -44.81
N LEU A 104 -10.66 10.19 -44.36
CA LEU A 104 -10.20 10.54 -43.02
C LEU A 104 -11.38 10.76 -42.10
N TYR A 105 -11.30 10.12 -40.95
CA TYR A 105 -12.23 10.24 -39.85
C TYR A 105 -11.57 10.97 -38.68
N ARG A 106 -12.32 11.87 -38.04
CA ARG A 106 -11.95 12.41 -36.73
C ARG A 106 -13.19 12.78 -35.93
N GLN A 107 -13.07 12.82 -34.61
CA GLN A 107 -14.05 13.51 -33.79
C GLN A 107 -14.00 15.02 -34.07
N ALA A 108 -15.16 15.65 -34.21
CA ALA A 108 -15.24 17.10 -34.33
C ALA A 108 -14.76 17.75 -33.02
N PRO A 109 -14.07 18.92 -33.08
CA PRO A 109 -13.76 19.65 -31.87
C PRO A 109 -15.05 20.20 -31.23
N LEU A 110 -15.16 20.09 -29.91
CA LEU A 110 -16.23 20.71 -29.13
C LEU A 110 -15.69 21.96 -28.43
N GLU A 111 -16.27 23.13 -28.73
CA GLU A 111 -15.78 24.42 -28.19
C GLU A 111 -15.88 24.50 -26.66
N GLN A 112 -16.93 23.92 -26.07
CA GLN A 112 -17.17 23.94 -24.63
C GLN A 112 -17.51 22.52 -24.16
N PRO A 113 -16.56 21.82 -23.52
CA PRO A 113 -16.83 20.48 -23.01
C PRO A 113 -17.81 20.53 -21.84
N LEU A 114 -18.73 19.57 -21.81
CA LEU A 114 -19.64 19.38 -20.69
C LEU A 114 -18.85 18.87 -19.46
N PRO A 115 -18.97 19.51 -18.28
CA PRO A 115 -18.36 19.00 -17.06
C PRO A 115 -18.82 17.57 -16.76
N LEU A 116 -17.93 16.71 -16.25
CA LEU A 116 -18.24 15.28 -16.07
C LEU A 116 -19.40 15.05 -15.10
N ALA A 117 -19.47 15.80 -14.00
CA ALA A 117 -20.63 15.72 -13.10
C ALA A 117 -21.95 16.04 -13.82
N GLU A 118 -21.96 17.01 -14.74
CA GLU A 118 -23.15 17.35 -15.53
C GLU A 118 -23.49 16.30 -16.59
N LEU A 119 -22.47 15.64 -17.16
CA LEU A 119 -22.66 14.48 -18.03
C LEU A 119 -23.37 13.35 -17.28
N PHE A 120 -22.83 12.95 -16.12
CA PHE A 120 -23.44 11.89 -15.30
C PHE A 120 -24.88 12.24 -14.92
N LEU A 121 -25.14 13.49 -14.50
CA LEU A 121 -26.50 13.92 -14.18
C LEU A 121 -27.43 13.78 -15.39
N ALA A 122 -27.02 14.31 -16.55
CA ALA A 122 -27.84 14.29 -17.75
C ALA A 122 -28.15 12.88 -18.24
N VAL A 123 -27.19 11.96 -18.15
CA VAL A 123 -27.39 10.55 -18.53
C VAL A 123 -28.33 9.85 -17.55
N LEU A 124 -28.19 10.09 -16.25
CA LEU A 124 -29.08 9.53 -15.24
C LEU A 124 -30.52 10.04 -15.38
N GLU A 125 -30.70 11.34 -15.67
CA GLU A 125 -32.02 11.92 -15.95
C GLU A 125 -32.63 11.33 -17.22
N LEU A 126 -31.83 11.13 -18.27
CA LEU A 126 -32.30 10.53 -19.52
C LEU A 126 -32.70 9.06 -19.33
N ALA A 127 -31.89 8.28 -18.60
CA ALA A 127 -32.20 6.90 -18.27
C ALA A 127 -33.49 6.79 -17.42
N GLU A 128 -33.69 7.69 -16.46
CA GLU A 128 -34.93 7.75 -15.67
C GLU A 128 -36.14 8.10 -16.55
N ALA A 129 -36.02 9.09 -17.44
CA ALA A 129 -37.11 9.50 -18.33
C ALA A 129 -37.57 8.38 -19.27
N GLU A 130 -36.64 7.52 -19.70
CA GLU A 130 -36.89 6.37 -20.57
C GLU A 130 -37.23 5.09 -19.78
N GLY A 131 -37.22 5.14 -18.45
CA GLY A 131 -37.51 4.00 -17.58
C GLY A 131 -36.42 2.91 -17.57
N ASP A 132 -35.20 3.22 -18.03
CA ASP A 132 -34.08 2.30 -18.08
C ASP A 132 -33.28 2.30 -16.77
N ALA A 133 -33.84 1.63 -15.76
CA ALA A 133 -33.22 1.55 -14.43
C ALA A 133 -31.89 0.78 -14.42
N ALA A 134 -31.66 -0.13 -15.39
CA ALA A 134 -30.41 -0.88 -15.46
C ALA A 134 -29.28 0.03 -15.93
N LEU A 135 -29.51 0.76 -17.02
CA LEU A 135 -28.56 1.75 -17.56
C LEU A 135 -28.23 2.81 -16.51
N GLY A 136 -29.25 3.36 -15.83
CA GLY A 136 -29.03 4.35 -14.77
C GLY A 136 -28.17 3.82 -13.62
N ASN A 137 -28.37 2.57 -13.21
CA ASN A 137 -27.59 1.96 -12.13
C ASN A 137 -26.13 1.67 -12.57
N ASP A 138 -25.91 1.28 -13.81
CA ASP A 138 -24.57 1.02 -14.35
C ASP A 138 -23.76 2.32 -14.51
N TRP A 139 -24.40 3.40 -14.96
CA TRP A 139 -23.79 4.74 -14.97
C TRP A 139 -23.45 5.24 -13.58
N TYR A 140 -24.34 5.01 -12.62
CA TYR A 140 -24.08 5.34 -11.24
C TYR A 140 -22.92 4.50 -10.67
N GLY A 141 -22.82 3.23 -11.05
CA GLY A 141 -21.67 2.37 -10.73
C GLY A 141 -20.36 2.91 -11.29
N LEU A 142 -20.31 3.26 -12.58
CA LEU A 142 -19.14 3.84 -13.23
C LEU A 142 -18.67 5.12 -12.53
N LEU A 143 -19.61 6.00 -12.15
CA LEU A 143 -19.31 7.22 -11.39
C LEU A 143 -18.59 6.90 -10.07
N VAL A 144 -19.11 5.94 -9.31
CA VAL A 144 -18.59 5.62 -7.98
C VAL A 144 -17.24 4.90 -8.07
N ASN A 145 -17.10 3.97 -9.02
CA ASN A 145 -15.85 3.24 -9.23
C ASN A 145 -14.76 4.16 -9.78
N GLY A 146 -15.07 5.03 -10.75
CA GLY A 146 -14.13 6.01 -11.26
C GLY A 146 -13.69 7.05 -10.22
N TRP A 147 -14.56 7.38 -9.26
CA TRP A 147 -14.16 8.21 -8.11
C TRP A 147 -13.24 7.45 -7.13
N LEU A 148 -13.49 6.15 -6.92
CA LEU A 148 -12.70 5.31 -6.00
C LEU A 148 -11.29 5.03 -6.50
N ASP A 149 -11.13 4.75 -7.79
CA ASP A 149 -9.86 4.41 -8.43
C ASP A 149 -9.05 5.63 -8.87
N GLY A 150 -9.63 6.84 -8.75
CA GLY A 150 -8.99 8.11 -9.10
C GLY A 150 -9.04 8.48 -10.58
N SER A 151 -9.74 7.70 -11.43
CA SER A 151 -9.99 8.05 -12.84
C SER A 151 -10.84 9.33 -12.99
N LEU A 152 -11.62 9.63 -11.96
CA LEU A 152 -12.47 10.81 -11.83
C LEU A 152 -12.14 11.55 -10.53
N ASP A 153 -11.67 12.79 -10.62
CA ASP A 153 -11.12 13.50 -9.46
C ASP A 153 -11.66 14.94 -9.29
N ALA A 154 -11.02 15.71 -8.39
CA ALA A 154 -11.41 17.08 -8.12
C ALA A 154 -11.28 18.02 -9.34
N ALA A 155 -10.34 17.77 -10.26
CA ALA A 155 -10.20 18.53 -11.50
C ALA A 155 -11.39 18.31 -12.44
N ASP A 156 -12.10 17.20 -12.27
CA ASP A 156 -13.31 16.84 -13.01
C ASP A 156 -14.60 17.34 -12.36
N GLY A 157 -14.50 18.04 -11.23
CA GLY A 157 -15.63 18.44 -10.43
C GLY A 157 -16.18 17.31 -9.54
N LEU A 158 -15.35 16.31 -9.23
CA LEU A 158 -15.67 15.19 -8.32
C LEU A 158 -14.75 15.22 -7.08
N PRO A 159 -15.07 16.05 -6.07
CA PRO A 159 -14.22 16.21 -4.89
C PRO A 159 -14.04 14.92 -4.08
N GLY A 160 -12.87 14.76 -3.46
CA GLY A 160 -12.56 13.60 -2.59
C GLY A 160 -13.14 13.67 -1.17
N THR A 161 -13.86 14.74 -0.81
CA THR A 161 -14.36 14.97 0.56
C THR A 161 -15.88 15.14 0.60
N LEU A 162 -16.49 14.78 1.72
CA LEU A 162 -17.94 14.93 1.91
C LEU A 162 -18.40 16.39 1.74
N ASP A 163 -17.63 17.37 2.25
CA ASP A 163 -17.99 18.79 2.11
C ASP A 163 -17.97 19.24 0.64
N GLY A 164 -16.96 18.80 -0.13
CA GLY A 164 -16.88 19.12 -1.56
C GLY A 164 -18.01 18.49 -2.36
N LEU A 165 -18.35 17.23 -2.07
CA LEU A 165 -19.48 16.54 -2.70
C LEU A 165 -20.82 17.25 -2.41
N LEU A 166 -21.02 17.70 -1.17
CA LEU A 166 -22.23 18.43 -0.75
C LEU A 166 -22.30 19.85 -1.30
N ALA A 167 -21.15 20.50 -1.54
CA ALA A 167 -21.09 21.83 -2.14
C ALA A 167 -21.51 21.83 -3.61
N SER A 168 -21.49 20.67 -4.29
CA SER A 168 -21.94 20.52 -5.67
C SER A 168 -23.45 20.25 -5.75
N PRO A 169 -24.24 21.18 -6.33
CA PRO A 169 -25.67 20.96 -6.57
C PRO A 169 -25.90 19.75 -7.49
N THR A 170 -25.04 19.57 -8.49
CA THR A 170 -25.08 18.48 -9.47
C THR A 170 -24.89 17.12 -8.81
N LEU A 171 -23.90 16.96 -7.93
CA LEU A 171 -23.67 15.69 -7.22
C LEU A 171 -24.77 15.40 -6.20
N SER A 172 -25.32 16.45 -5.57
CA SER A 172 -26.50 16.32 -4.72
C SER A 172 -27.74 15.85 -5.49
N ALA A 173 -27.94 16.35 -6.72
CA ALA A 173 -29.00 15.92 -7.62
C ALA A 173 -28.81 14.46 -8.07
N ILE A 174 -27.59 14.08 -8.43
CA ILE A 174 -27.22 12.69 -8.76
C ILE A 174 -27.53 11.75 -7.59
N ARG A 175 -27.14 12.10 -6.36
CA ARG A 175 -27.46 11.31 -5.17
C ARG A 175 -28.98 11.18 -4.95
N ALA A 176 -29.73 12.26 -5.17
CA ALA A 176 -31.19 12.24 -5.03
C ALA A 176 -31.88 11.35 -6.08
N LEU A 177 -31.39 11.37 -7.33
CA LEU A 177 -31.78 10.45 -8.40
C LEU A 177 -31.51 9.00 -8.02
N ALA A 178 -30.30 8.70 -7.56
CA ALA A 178 -29.91 7.37 -7.15
C ALA A 178 -30.77 6.84 -5.98
N ALA A 179 -31.05 7.69 -4.99
CA ALA A 179 -31.91 7.34 -3.86
C ALA A 179 -33.35 7.07 -4.28
N ARG A 180 -33.91 7.91 -5.17
CA ARG A 180 -35.28 7.75 -5.68
C ARG A 180 -35.44 6.48 -6.52
N ASN A 181 -34.44 6.14 -7.32
CA ASN A 181 -34.42 4.93 -8.16
C ASN A 181 -33.91 3.68 -7.42
N ALA A 182 -33.55 3.81 -6.13
CA ALA A 182 -33.06 2.73 -5.29
C ALA A 182 -31.88 1.95 -5.90
N PHE A 183 -30.92 2.68 -6.50
CA PHE A 183 -29.71 2.09 -7.07
C PHE A 183 -28.94 1.29 -6.01
N LYS A 184 -28.40 0.15 -6.45
CA LYS A 184 -27.77 -0.85 -5.60
C LYS A 184 -26.91 -1.77 -6.45
N ARG A 185 -25.91 -2.41 -5.83
CA ARG A 185 -25.09 -3.42 -6.49
C ARG A 185 -25.95 -4.49 -7.12
N ARG A 186 -25.80 -4.70 -8.43
CA ARG A 186 -26.43 -5.79 -9.18
C ARG A 186 -25.50 -7.00 -9.19
N ARG A 187 -26.06 -8.21 -9.29
CA ARG A 187 -25.30 -9.46 -9.20
C ARG A 187 -24.65 -9.84 -10.54
N ASP A 188 -25.23 -9.33 -11.61
CA ASP A 188 -24.94 -9.55 -13.03
C ASP A 188 -24.16 -8.39 -13.67
N ALA A 189 -23.99 -7.28 -12.96
CA ALA A 189 -23.18 -6.17 -13.44
C ALA A 189 -21.70 -6.58 -13.53
N ARG A 190 -21.03 -6.10 -14.58
CA ARG A 190 -19.57 -6.18 -14.75
C ARG A 190 -18.89 -5.43 -13.61
N GLU A 191 -17.67 -5.85 -13.25
CA GLU A 191 -16.94 -5.30 -12.09
C GLU A 191 -16.80 -3.77 -12.16
N ASP A 192 -16.41 -3.24 -13.32
CA ASP A 192 -16.24 -1.79 -13.56
C ASP A 192 -17.55 -0.98 -13.36
N LEU A 193 -18.72 -1.63 -13.47
CA LEU A 193 -20.05 -1.00 -13.40
C LEU A 193 -20.83 -1.40 -12.15
N ALA A 194 -20.37 -2.41 -11.41
CA ALA A 194 -21.04 -2.88 -10.22
C ALA A 194 -20.74 -1.92 -9.06
N LEU A 195 -21.79 -1.42 -8.39
CA LEU A 195 -21.56 -0.60 -7.19
C LEU A 195 -20.69 -1.36 -6.17
N PRO A 196 -19.68 -0.69 -5.60
CA PRO A 196 -18.74 -1.31 -4.67
C PRO A 196 -19.43 -1.62 -3.34
N ARG A 197 -18.81 -2.50 -2.55
CA ARG A 197 -19.27 -2.81 -1.21
C ARG A 197 -18.51 -1.94 -0.23
N LEU A 198 -19.23 -1.16 0.56
CA LEU A 198 -18.60 -0.28 1.55
C LEU A 198 -17.55 -1.01 2.42
N ALA A 199 -17.86 -2.22 2.91
CA ALA A 199 -16.94 -2.97 3.77
C ALA A 199 -15.63 -3.40 3.07
N ASP A 200 -15.63 -3.53 1.75
CA ASP A 200 -14.46 -3.99 0.98
C ASP A 200 -13.52 -2.81 0.65
N GLU A 201 -14.05 -1.57 0.67
CA GLU A 201 -13.32 -0.35 0.28
C GLU A 201 -12.92 0.56 1.46
N LEU A 202 -13.32 0.22 2.69
CA LEU A 202 -13.02 1.05 3.85
C LEU A 202 -11.60 0.78 4.37
N GLU A 203 -10.72 1.75 4.19
CA GLU A 203 -9.43 1.78 4.87
C GLU A 203 -9.54 2.43 6.26
N PRO A 204 -8.99 1.81 7.31
CA PRO A 204 -8.99 2.38 8.64
C PRO A 204 -8.22 3.72 8.73
N GLY A 205 -8.85 4.74 9.30
CA GLY A 205 -8.23 6.06 9.54
C GLY A 205 -8.55 7.13 8.48
N GLU A 206 -9.04 6.75 7.30
CA GLU A 206 -9.38 7.70 6.23
C GLU A 206 -10.81 8.27 6.38
N VAL A 207 -11.05 9.05 7.45
CA VAL A 207 -12.40 9.52 7.79
C VAL A 207 -13.07 10.31 6.66
N GLU A 208 -12.35 11.18 5.94
CA GLU A 208 -12.96 11.94 4.84
C GLU A 208 -13.35 11.07 3.65
N ARG A 209 -12.47 10.14 3.25
CA ARG A 209 -12.74 9.22 2.13
C ARG A 209 -13.87 8.25 2.48
N GLU A 210 -13.89 7.72 3.70
CA GLU A 210 -14.99 6.89 4.21
C GLU A 210 -16.34 7.60 4.04
N PHE A 211 -16.43 8.85 4.49
CA PHE A 211 -17.70 9.58 4.46
C PHE A 211 -18.07 10.11 3.08
N ALA A 212 -17.10 10.36 2.21
CA ALA A 212 -17.31 10.62 0.80
C ALA A 212 -17.86 9.36 0.08
N LEU A 213 -17.32 8.17 0.34
CA LEU A 213 -17.86 6.93 -0.20
C LEU A 213 -19.27 6.62 0.33
N ARG A 214 -19.52 6.85 1.63
CA ARG A 214 -20.87 6.74 2.20
C ARG A 214 -21.86 7.72 1.57
N PHE A 215 -21.41 8.88 1.08
CA PHE A 215 -22.25 9.79 0.28
C PHE A 215 -22.69 9.18 -1.06
N PHE A 216 -21.98 8.21 -1.62
CA PHE A 216 -22.49 7.48 -2.78
C PHE A 216 -23.31 6.25 -2.36
N LEU A 217 -22.83 5.46 -1.40
CA LEU A 217 -23.42 4.14 -1.14
C LEU A 217 -24.59 4.13 -0.14
N GLU A 218 -24.62 5.05 0.84
CA GLU A 218 -25.66 5.08 1.87
C GLU A 218 -26.86 5.94 1.48
N LEU A 219 -27.47 5.68 0.32
CA LEU A 219 -28.55 6.51 -0.27
C LEU A 219 -29.76 6.75 0.64
N LYS A 220 -30.05 5.84 1.58
CA LYS A 220 -31.15 5.98 2.54
C LYS A 220 -30.85 6.95 3.70
N ARG A 221 -29.59 7.30 3.91
CA ARG A 221 -29.17 8.17 5.01
C ARG A 221 -29.19 9.63 4.57
N SER A 222 -29.73 10.52 5.41
CA SER A 222 -29.70 11.95 5.08
C SER A 222 -28.27 12.49 5.06
N THR A 223 -28.02 13.49 4.22
CA THR A 223 -26.73 14.19 4.17
C THR A 223 -26.36 14.82 5.52
N SER A 224 -27.35 15.35 6.25
CA SER A 224 -27.17 15.85 7.63
C SER A 224 -26.74 14.76 8.61
N ALA A 225 -27.24 13.53 8.47
CA ALA A 225 -26.85 12.40 9.32
C ALA A 225 -25.48 11.82 8.94
N LEU A 226 -25.04 11.99 7.67
CA LEU A 226 -23.68 11.70 7.24
C LEU A 226 -22.70 12.72 7.85
N LEU A 227 -22.96 14.02 7.69
CA LEU A 227 -22.15 15.10 8.27
C LEU A 227 -21.96 14.92 9.77
N LYS A 228 -23.06 14.78 10.53
CA LYS A 228 -22.99 14.59 11.99
C LYS A 228 -22.15 13.38 12.41
N ALA A 229 -22.19 12.30 11.63
CA ALA A 229 -21.40 11.12 11.95
C ALA A 229 -19.94 11.24 11.54
N ARG A 230 -19.65 11.95 10.44
CA ARG A 230 -18.29 12.32 10.06
C ARG A 230 -17.66 13.19 11.14
N ASP A 231 -18.36 14.23 11.59
CA ASP A 231 -17.84 15.15 12.60
C ASP A 231 -17.56 14.41 13.91
N LYS A 232 -18.48 13.52 14.34
CA LYS A 232 -18.25 12.62 15.49
C LYS A 232 -17.06 11.68 15.27
N ALA A 233 -16.87 11.16 14.06
CA ALA A 233 -15.73 10.30 13.73
C ALA A 233 -14.40 11.09 13.75
N ARG A 234 -14.38 12.34 13.25
CA ARG A 234 -13.23 13.25 13.30
C ARG A 234 -12.86 13.63 14.73
N GLU A 235 -13.84 14.02 15.54
CA GLU A 235 -13.63 14.33 16.97
C GLU A 235 -13.05 13.12 17.71
N ARG A 236 -13.62 11.95 17.46
CA ARG A 236 -13.14 10.70 18.04
C ARG A 236 -11.71 10.40 17.59
N HIS A 237 -11.42 10.47 16.29
CA HIS A 237 -10.08 10.25 15.74
C HIS A 237 -9.07 11.20 16.36
N ALA A 238 -9.36 12.51 16.38
CA ALA A 238 -8.51 13.52 17.00
C ALA A 238 -8.25 13.26 18.49
N ARG A 239 -9.28 12.86 19.24
CA ARG A 239 -9.14 12.47 20.65
C ARG A 239 -8.23 11.26 20.81
N ILE A 240 -8.38 10.23 19.99
CA ILE A 240 -7.58 9.00 20.07
C ILE A 240 -6.12 9.27 19.71
N SER A 241 -5.87 10.09 18.68
CA SER A 241 -4.52 10.50 18.28
C SER A 241 -3.77 11.22 19.40
N GLN A 242 -4.46 11.79 20.39
CA GLN A 242 -3.86 12.38 21.59
C GLN A 242 -3.82 11.39 22.77
N LEU A 243 -4.88 10.61 22.94
CA LEU A 243 -5.05 9.72 24.09
C LEU A 243 -4.05 8.56 24.08
N ILE A 244 -3.87 7.87 22.96
CA ILE A 244 -2.97 6.70 22.90
C ILE A 244 -1.52 7.10 23.23
N PRO A 245 -0.94 8.13 22.60
CA PRO A 245 0.39 8.61 22.99
C PRO A 245 0.50 8.95 24.47
N SER A 246 -0.49 9.69 25.01
CA SER A 246 -0.51 10.04 26.43
C SER A 246 -0.57 8.81 27.34
N LEU A 247 -1.32 7.76 26.97
CA LEU A 247 -1.41 6.53 27.76
C LEU A 247 -0.09 5.76 27.71
N VAL A 248 0.53 5.64 26.53
CA VAL A 248 1.83 4.98 26.38
C VAL A 248 2.89 5.69 27.22
N GLU A 249 3.01 7.01 27.11
CA GLU A 249 3.99 7.79 27.88
C GLU A 249 3.74 7.71 29.39
N GLN A 250 2.49 7.91 29.84
CA GLN A 250 2.19 7.97 31.28
C GLN A 250 2.18 6.60 31.96
N ARG A 251 1.77 5.54 31.29
CA ARG A 251 1.66 4.20 31.89
C ARG A 251 2.90 3.37 31.62
N ILE A 252 3.21 3.14 30.35
CA ILE A 252 4.37 2.33 29.94
C ILE A 252 5.66 3.09 30.25
N GLY A 253 5.73 4.39 29.93
CA GLY A 253 6.91 5.19 30.21
C GLY A 253 7.24 5.28 31.70
N SER A 254 6.25 5.48 32.57
CA SER A 254 6.47 5.45 34.03
C SER A 254 6.99 4.10 34.52
N LEU A 255 6.43 2.99 34.03
CA LEU A 255 6.92 1.64 34.36
C LEU A 255 8.38 1.48 33.95
N LEU A 256 8.70 1.76 32.69
CA LEU A 256 10.04 1.58 32.13
C LEU A 256 11.05 2.48 32.83
N GLN A 257 10.72 3.75 33.09
CA GLN A 257 11.59 4.65 33.82
C GLN A 257 11.88 4.14 35.24
N SER A 258 10.86 3.61 35.95
CA SER A 258 11.05 3.02 37.28
C SER A 258 11.93 1.76 37.27
N ALA A 259 11.97 1.05 36.13
CA ALA A 259 12.80 -0.13 35.90
C ALA A 259 14.19 0.20 35.31
N GLY A 260 14.58 1.49 35.30
CA GLY A 260 15.90 1.95 34.88
C GLY A 260 16.09 2.11 33.37
N TRP A 261 15.00 2.07 32.59
CA TRP A 261 15.05 2.35 31.16
C TRP A 261 15.06 3.86 30.92
N ARG A 262 15.75 4.29 29.87
CA ARG A 262 15.79 5.68 29.41
C ARG A 262 15.11 5.82 28.04
N PRO A 263 14.30 6.87 27.83
CA PRO A 263 13.71 7.12 26.53
C PRO A 263 14.80 7.55 25.53
N VAL A 264 14.65 7.13 24.28
CA VAL A 264 15.50 7.55 23.15
C VAL A 264 14.70 8.51 22.28
N VAL A 265 15.27 9.68 22.00
CA VAL A 265 14.61 10.71 21.18
C VAL A 265 14.74 10.32 19.70
N HIS A 266 13.63 10.42 18.97
CA HIS A 266 13.53 10.18 17.53
C HIS A 266 12.38 11.01 16.94
N ASP A 267 12.36 11.16 15.62
CA ASP A 267 11.38 12.00 14.92
C ASP A 267 10.18 11.23 14.34
N THR A 268 10.06 9.92 14.61
CA THR A 268 8.99 9.08 14.05
C THR A 268 7.72 9.17 14.93
N PRO A 269 6.60 9.73 14.43
CA PRO A 269 5.36 9.80 15.20
C PRO A 269 4.77 8.40 15.44
N GLY A 270 4.18 8.20 16.62
CA GLY A 270 3.57 6.91 16.98
C GLY A 270 4.58 5.80 17.28
N GLU A 271 5.86 6.16 17.41
CA GLU A 271 6.91 5.25 17.87
C GLU A 271 7.42 5.70 19.25
N TRP A 272 7.79 4.76 20.11
CA TRP A 272 8.43 5.04 21.40
C TRP A 272 9.57 4.06 21.64
N ARG A 273 10.79 4.56 21.78
CA ARG A 273 11.99 3.75 22.02
C ARG A 273 12.51 3.94 23.44
N TRP A 274 12.85 2.83 24.08
CA TRP A 274 13.45 2.80 25.40
C TRP A 274 14.66 1.89 25.41
N MET A 275 15.70 2.30 26.11
CA MET A 275 16.94 1.54 26.22
C MET A 275 17.42 1.45 27.66
N ARG A 276 18.15 0.41 27.98
CA ARG A 276 18.80 0.23 29.28
C ARG A 276 20.18 -0.38 29.06
N ASP A 277 21.19 0.24 29.67
CA ASP A 277 22.55 -0.29 29.64
C ASP A 277 22.66 -1.49 30.59
N VAL A 278 23.29 -2.56 30.11
CA VAL A 278 23.61 -3.76 30.88
C VAL A 278 25.12 -4.02 30.76
N ALA A 279 25.68 -4.91 31.57
CA ALA A 279 27.13 -5.11 31.64
C ALA A 279 27.74 -5.41 30.25
N GLY A 280 28.38 -4.40 29.64
CA GLY A 280 29.00 -4.48 28.31
C GLY A 280 28.04 -4.48 27.12
N GLY A 281 26.73 -4.27 27.32
CA GLY A 281 25.71 -4.36 26.27
C GLY A 281 24.55 -3.40 26.48
N ARG A 282 23.52 -3.52 25.63
CA ARG A 282 22.33 -2.66 25.71
C ARG A 282 21.07 -3.41 25.33
N GLN A 283 20.05 -3.27 26.16
CA GLN A 283 18.70 -3.75 25.90
C GLN A 283 17.87 -2.62 25.31
N CYS A 284 16.97 -2.97 24.40
CA CYS A 284 16.02 -2.06 23.79
C CYS A 284 14.62 -2.67 23.83
N ILE A 285 13.62 -1.83 24.13
CA ILE A 285 12.22 -2.10 23.90
C ILE A 285 11.65 -0.92 23.13
N TRP A 286 10.87 -1.18 22.09
CA TRP A 286 10.19 -0.12 21.38
C TRP A 286 8.77 -0.52 20.98
N PHE A 287 7.97 0.51 20.80
CA PHE A 287 6.54 0.41 20.55
C PHE A 287 6.22 1.16 19.27
N THR A 288 5.43 0.58 18.38
CA THR A 288 4.96 1.23 17.15
C THR A 288 3.45 1.14 17.07
N GLN A 289 2.77 2.29 16.99
CA GLN A 289 1.33 2.36 16.85
C GLN A 289 0.93 2.14 15.39
N GLU A 290 0.27 1.02 15.12
CA GLU A 290 -0.37 0.73 13.84
C GLU A 290 -1.85 1.06 13.94
N ALA A 291 -2.18 2.35 13.81
CA ALA A 291 -3.54 2.87 14.02
C ALA A 291 -4.56 2.20 13.09
N ALA A 292 -4.16 1.85 11.86
CA ALA A 292 -5.03 1.22 10.89
C ALA A 292 -5.42 -0.21 11.29
N LEU A 293 -4.47 -0.96 11.85
CA LEU A 293 -4.70 -2.31 12.34
C LEU A 293 -5.27 -2.34 13.76
N GLY A 294 -5.29 -1.18 14.44
CA GLY A 294 -5.71 -1.07 15.83
C GLY A 294 -4.82 -1.88 16.76
N VAL A 295 -3.51 -1.86 16.54
CA VAL A 295 -2.53 -2.56 17.38
C VAL A 295 -1.36 -1.66 17.78
N LEU A 296 -0.75 -1.98 18.91
CA LEU A 296 0.54 -1.47 19.35
C LEU A 296 1.55 -2.61 19.19
N MET A 297 2.44 -2.51 18.21
CA MET A 297 3.54 -3.44 18.06
C MET A 297 4.50 -3.25 19.23
N VAL A 298 4.89 -4.34 19.88
CA VAL A 298 5.87 -4.33 20.97
C VAL A 298 7.05 -5.16 20.53
N GLN A 299 8.23 -4.56 20.47
CA GLN A 299 9.42 -5.19 19.94
C GLN A 299 10.57 -5.08 20.95
N LEU A 300 11.39 -6.13 20.99
CA LEU A 300 12.50 -6.28 21.92
C LEU A 300 13.79 -6.40 21.13
N GLY A 301 14.87 -5.84 21.65
CA GLY A 301 16.16 -5.77 20.97
C GLY A 301 17.33 -5.88 21.92
N LEU A 302 18.42 -6.53 21.50
CA LEU A 302 19.64 -6.66 22.30
C LEU A 302 20.89 -6.36 21.48
N GLN A 303 21.78 -5.55 22.05
CA GLN A 303 23.18 -5.46 21.66
C GLN A 303 24.01 -6.28 22.64
N HIS A 304 24.25 -7.54 22.27
CA HIS A 304 24.94 -8.51 23.12
C HIS A 304 26.42 -8.14 23.34
N PRO A 305 26.95 -8.19 24.59
CA PRO A 305 28.32 -7.76 24.91
C PRO A 305 29.42 -8.46 24.13
N ARG A 306 29.29 -9.79 23.95
CA ARG A 306 30.28 -10.59 23.21
C ARG A 306 30.37 -10.18 21.74
N LEU A 307 29.22 -9.95 21.11
CA LEU A 307 29.15 -9.53 19.71
C LEU A 307 29.68 -8.10 19.55
N LEU A 308 29.37 -7.19 20.48
CA LEU A 308 29.97 -5.85 20.50
C LEU A 308 31.50 -5.91 20.61
N GLY A 309 32.02 -6.85 21.41
CA GLY A 309 33.45 -7.14 21.51
C GLY A 309 34.06 -7.59 20.18
N TRP A 310 33.41 -8.53 19.48
CA TRP A 310 33.83 -8.99 18.16
C TRP A 310 33.74 -7.90 17.08
N GLU A 311 32.70 -7.07 17.10
CA GLU A 311 32.55 -5.90 16.22
C GLU A 311 33.51 -4.75 16.58
N ARG A 312 34.11 -4.78 17.78
CA ARG A 312 34.92 -3.68 18.36
C ARG A 312 34.16 -2.36 18.44
N ARG A 313 32.88 -2.42 18.83
CA ARG A 313 31.98 -1.26 18.90
C ARG A 313 31.43 -1.07 20.29
N ALA A 314 31.17 0.19 20.64
CA ALA A 314 30.38 0.54 21.82
C ALA A 314 28.88 0.43 21.50
N PRO A 315 28.00 0.23 22.51
CA PRO A 315 26.58 0.19 22.30
C PRO A 315 26.03 1.48 21.64
N SER A 316 25.21 1.34 20.60
CA SER A 316 24.53 2.47 19.91
C SER A 316 23.08 2.67 20.40
N GLU A 317 22.47 3.79 20.04
CA GLU A 317 21.02 4.01 20.17
C GLU A 317 20.25 3.69 18.88
N ASP A 318 20.95 3.31 17.83
CA ASP A 318 20.35 2.96 16.55
C ASP A 318 19.74 1.55 16.57
N LEU A 319 18.49 1.43 16.14
CA LEU A 319 17.82 0.12 16.02
C LEU A 319 18.46 -0.79 14.97
N HIS A 320 19.12 -0.23 13.96
CA HIS A 320 19.87 -1.00 12.96
C HIS A 320 21.22 -1.53 13.47
N ALA A 321 21.60 -1.20 14.71
CA ALA A 321 22.80 -1.71 15.37
C ALA A 321 22.48 -2.85 16.37
N LEU A 322 21.24 -3.32 16.41
CA LEU A 322 20.85 -4.46 17.25
C LEU A 322 21.48 -5.76 16.71
N HIS A 323 21.72 -6.72 17.59
CA HIS A 323 22.15 -8.07 17.18
C HIS A 323 20.98 -9.04 17.10
N PHE A 324 20.08 -8.97 18.09
CA PHE A 324 18.89 -9.81 18.16
C PHE A 324 17.66 -8.94 18.33
N GLN A 325 16.58 -9.27 17.63
CA GLN A 325 15.31 -8.56 17.69
C GLN A 325 14.13 -9.50 17.52
N HIS A 326 13.06 -9.30 18.28
CA HIS A 326 11.83 -10.08 18.17
C HIS A 326 10.59 -9.28 18.53
N ILE A 327 9.45 -9.69 17.99
CA ILE A 327 8.14 -9.26 18.46
C ILE A 327 7.90 -9.87 19.86
N ALA A 328 7.56 -9.04 20.83
CA ALA A 328 7.46 -9.43 22.24
C ALA A 328 6.43 -10.55 22.48
N ALA A 329 5.38 -10.64 21.66
CA ALA A 329 4.33 -11.65 21.77
C ALA A 329 4.86 -13.10 21.77
N GLY A 330 5.95 -13.38 21.05
CA GLY A 330 6.59 -14.70 21.07
C GLY A 330 7.07 -15.11 22.47
N PHE A 331 7.45 -14.14 23.28
CA PHE A 331 8.00 -14.33 24.63
C PHE A 331 6.99 -14.02 25.75
N MET A 332 5.72 -13.74 25.42
CA MET A 332 4.67 -13.55 26.42
C MET A 332 4.19 -14.92 26.98
N PRO A 333 3.59 -14.97 28.18
CA PRO A 333 2.94 -16.18 28.68
C PRO A 333 1.87 -16.70 27.71
N ASP A 334 1.73 -18.02 27.54
CA ASP A 334 0.77 -18.63 26.60
C ASP A 334 -0.65 -18.10 26.79
N GLY A 335 -1.10 -17.93 28.04
CA GLY A 335 -2.44 -17.38 28.34
C GLY A 335 -2.64 -15.92 27.90
N VAL A 336 -1.56 -15.16 27.69
CA VAL A 336 -1.59 -13.80 27.13
C VAL A 336 -1.45 -13.86 25.60
N ARG A 337 -0.46 -14.61 25.10
CA ARG A 337 -0.17 -14.76 23.68
C ARG A 337 -1.35 -15.31 22.89
N ASP A 338 -2.02 -16.32 23.43
CA ASP A 338 -3.16 -16.99 22.80
C ASP A 338 -4.50 -16.33 23.19
N GLY A 339 -4.43 -15.23 23.96
CA GLY A 339 -5.58 -14.47 24.45
C GLY A 339 -6.03 -13.36 23.50
N LYS A 340 -7.10 -12.66 23.88
CA LYS A 340 -7.68 -11.54 23.11
C LYS A 340 -6.81 -10.29 23.02
N ASP A 341 -5.76 -10.21 23.84
CA ASP A 341 -4.93 -9.03 23.96
C ASP A 341 -3.80 -9.00 22.92
N VAL A 342 -3.49 -10.14 22.28
CA VAL A 342 -2.55 -10.24 21.17
C VAL A 342 -3.33 -10.55 19.89
N GLY A 343 -3.20 -9.69 18.89
CA GLY A 343 -3.88 -9.82 17.60
C GLY A 343 -3.20 -10.80 16.65
N ALA A 344 -3.80 -11.01 15.49
CA ALA A 344 -3.10 -11.59 14.35
C ALA A 344 -1.82 -10.77 14.09
N PHE A 345 -0.69 -11.44 13.81
CA PHE A 345 0.64 -10.82 13.64
C PHE A 345 1.39 -10.42 14.92
N GLY A 346 0.88 -10.74 16.12
CA GLY A 346 1.63 -10.59 17.37
C GLY A 346 1.66 -9.17 17.94
N GLY A 347 0.88 -8.24 17.39
CA GLY A 347 0.68 -6.91 17.95
C GLY A 347 -0.27 -6.90 19.16
N TRP A 348 -0.06 -5.97 20.10
CA TRP A 348 -0.97 -5.79 21.23
C TRP A 348 -2.25 -5.10 20.76
N THR A 349 -3.42 -5.71 21.01
CA THR A 349 -4.71 -5.20 20.55
C THR A 349 -5.04 -3.88 21.24
N LEU A 350 -5.14 -2.82 20.45
CA LEU A 350 -5.42 -1.45 20.88
C LEU A 350 -6.40 -0.79 19.91
N ASP A 351 -7.61 -1.33 19.86
CA ASP A 351 -8.67 -0.88 18.95
C ASP A 351 -9.05 0.58 19.23
N PRO A 352 -8.75 1.53 18.31
CA PRO A 352 -9.03 2.95 18.49
C PRO A 352 -10.53 3.22 18.63
N THR A 353 -11.38 2.31 18.19
CA THR A 353 -12.82 2.44 18.36
C THR A 353 -13.30 2.26 19.81
N LYS A 354 -12.45 1.76 20.72
CA LYS A 354 -12.85 1.61 22.12
C LYS A 354 -12.90 2.96 22.85
N ASN A 355 -13.64 2.99 23.98
CA ASN A 355 -13.66 4.16 24.84
C ASN A 355 -12.38 4.25 25.68
N GLU A 356 -12.14 5.41 26.29
CA GLU A 356 -10.93 5.66 27.09
C GLU A 356 -10.70 4.64 28.21
N ALA A 357 -11.74 4.24 28.94
CA ALA A 357 -11.60 3.26 30.02
C ALA A 357 -11.14 1.88 29.49
N GLN A 358 -11.63 1.48 28.31
CA GLN A 358 -11.23 0.24 27.65
C GLN A 358 -9.79 0.31 27.11
N LEU A 359 -9.40 1.44 26.51
CA LEU A 359 -8.03 1.67 26.03
C LEU A 359 -7.03 1.69 27.19
N THR A 360 -7.35 2.41 28.27
CA THR A 360 -6.55 2.44 29.51
C THR A 360 -6.39 1.04 30.07
N ALA A 361 -7.48 0.28 30.22
CA ALA A 361 -7.40 -1.09 30.71
C ALA A 361 -6.56 -2.01 29.80
N ALA A 362 -6.57 -1.79 28.49
CA ALA A 362 -5.71 -2.55 27.56
C ALA A 362 -4.23 -2.23 27.76
N ILE A 363 -3.87 -0.96 27.96
CA ILE A 363 -2.50 -0.55 28.27
C ILE A 363 -2.08 -1.04 29.66
N ASP A 364 -2.95 -0.98 30.67
CA ASP A 364 -2.65 -1.46 32.02
C ASP A 364 -2.35 -2.97 32.02
N ARG A 365 -3.08 -3.77 31.24
CA ARG A 365 -2.76 -5.20 31.04
C ARG A 365 -1.40 -5.42 30.35
N LEU A 366 -1.02 -4.56 29.41
CA LEU A 366 0.32 -4.63 28.81
C LEU A 366 1.40 -4.33 29.86
N VAL A 367 1.20 -3.29 30.67
CA VAL A 367 2.09 -2.90 31.79
C VAL A 367 2.30 -4.06 32.77
N GLU A 368 1.29 -4.88 33.03
CA GLU A 368 1.43 -6.08 33.88
C GLU A 368 2.32 -7.17 33.26
N VAL A 369 2.36 -7.28 31.93
CA VAL A 369 3.10 -8.33 31.20
C VAL A 369 4.55 -7.94 30.96
N LEU A 370 4.83 -6.66 30.69
CA LEU A 370 6.15 -6.16 30.31
C LEU A 370 7.30 -6.59 31.24
N PRO A 371 7.18 -6.54 32.58
CA PRO A 371 8.28 -6.96 33.47
C PRO A 371 8.69 -8.43 33.28
N GLY A 372 7.77 -9.31 32.89
CA GLY A 372 8.07 -10.72 32.64
C GLY A 372 8.96 -10.96 31.42
N LEU A 373 9.07 -9.98 30.50
CA LEU A 373 9.92 -10.08 29.32
C LEU A 373 11.41 -10.03 29.67
N ASP A 374 11.79 -9.45 30.81
CA ASP A 374 13.19 -9.39 31.25
C ASP A 374 13.77 -10.80 31.41
N GLU A 375 13.05 -11.71 32.08
CA GLU A 375 13.48 -13.09 32.27
C GLU A 375 13.27 -13.95 31.01
N ARG A 376 12.16 -13.75 30.31
CA ARG A 376 11.71 -14.60 29.20
C ARG A 376 12.47 -14.35 27.91
N TYR A 377 12.81 -13.10 27.60
CA TYR A 377 13.54 -12.74 26.38
C TYR A 377 15.02 -12.51 26.68
N PHE A 378 15.36 -11.48 27.46
CA PHE A 378 16.76 -11.14 27.71
C PHE A 378 17.48 -12.25 28.47
N GLY A 379 16.85 -12.81 29.51
CA GLY A 379 17.38 -13.97 30.22
C GLY A 379 17.53 -15.21 29.35
N PHE A 380 16.66 -15.41 28.34
CA PHE A 380 16.80 -16.51 27.38
C PHE A 380 18.03 -16.32 26.49
N ILE A 381 18.26 -15.12 25.94
CA ILE A 381 19.43 -14.83 25.11
C ILE A 381 20.72 -14.96 25.93
N ASP A 382 20.74 -14.41 27.15
CA ASP A 382 21.90 -14.47 28.05
C ASP A 382 22.27 -15.91 28.43
N ARG A 383 21.32 -16.86 28.43
CA ARG A 383 21.62 -18.29 28.60
C ARG A 383 22.05 -18.97 27.30
N SER A 384 21.52 -18.50 26.16
CA SER A 384 21.70 -19.15 24.85
C SER A 384 23.02 -18.78 24.17
N VAL A 385 23.57 -17.58 24.37
CA VAL A 385 24.80 -17.14 23.69
C VAL A 385 26.11 -17.58 24.39
N PRO A 386 26.25 -17.52 25.73
CA PRO A 386 27.51 -17.84 26.42
C PRO A 386 27.74 -19.33 26.73
N ALA A 387 26.70 -20.15 26.81
CA ALA A 387 26.86 -21.55 27.19
C ALA A 387 27.48 -22.38 26.06
N LEU A 388 28.47 -23.22 26.40
CA LEU A 388 29.01 -24.32 25.56
C LEU A 388 27.93 -25.28 25.01
N PHE A 389 26.70 -25.20 25.52
CA PHE A 389 25.52 -25.97 25.10
C PHE A 389 24.38 -25.12 24.50
N GLY A 390 24.55 -23.81 24.38
CA GLY A 390 23.60 -22.92 23.72
C GLY A 390 23.87 -22.90 22.21
N LEU A 391 24.01 -21.71 21.60
CA LEU A 391 24.19 -21.57 20.16
C LEU A 391 25.40 -22.32 19.59
N PHE A 392 26.59 -22.16 20.20
CA PHE A 392 27.84 -22.76 19.69
C PHE A 392 28.01 -24.25 20.08
N GLY A 393 27.09 -24.79 20.89
CA GLY A 393 27.02 -26.22 21.18
C GLY A 393 26.25 -27.01 20.11
N HIS A 394 25.51 -26.32 19.24
CA HIS A 394 24.84 -26.92 18.11
C HIS A 394 25.75 -27.02 16.89
N ASP A 395 25.49 -28.04 16.07
CA ASP A 395 26.09 -28.15 14.76
C ASP A 395 25.61 -27.00 13.84
N VAL A 396 26.56 -26.33 13.20
CA VAL A 396 26.29 -25.15 12.36
C VAL A 396 25.43 -25.50 11.14
N ASP A 397 25.58 -26.71 10.59
CA ASP A 397 24.80 -27.16 9.44
C ASP A 397 23.34 -27.39 9.84
N THR A 398 23.11 -27.92 11.03
CA THR A 398 21.76 -28.05 11.61
C THR A 398 21.11 -26.68 11.81
N LEU A 399 21.81 -25.70 12.34
CA LEU A 399 21.27 -24.34 12.53
C LEU A 399 21.00 -23.64 11.20
N LEU A 400 21.87 -23.81 10.20
CA LEU A 400 21.65 -23.26 8.86
C LEU A 400 20.41 -23.88 8.20
N HIS A 401 20.24 -25.19 8.30
CA HIS A 401 19.06 -25.88 7.79
C HIS A 401 17.79 -25.38 8.48
N LEU A 402 17.77 -25.29 9.81
CA LEU A 402 16.62 -24.76 10.55
C LEU A 402 16.31 -23.29 10.21
N LEU A 403 17.33 -22.48 9.92
CA LEU A 403 17.14 -21.09 9.50
C LEU A 403 16.58 -20.96 8.08
N GLU A 404 17.01 -21.82 7.15
CA GLU A 404 16.62 -21.76 5.75
C GLU A 404 15.31 -22.50 5.44
N GLU A 405 15.03 -23.60 6.16
CA GLU A 405 13.90 -24.50 5.90
C GLU A 405 12.89 -24.59 7.05
N GLY A 406 13.26 -24.16 8.27
CA GLY A 406 12.44 -24.34 9.47
C GLY A 406 12.51 -25.76 10.04
N ASP A 407 11.73 -26.00 11.10
CA ASP A 407 11.50 -27.33 11.65
C ASP A 407 10.54 -28.17 10.78
N GLU A 408 10.06 -29.31 11.30
CA GLU A 408 9.10 -30.18 10.60
C GLU A 408 7.78 -29.50 10.21
N ASN A 409 7.47 -28.34 10.81
CA ASN A 409 6.31 -27.52 10.52
C ASN A 409 6.65 -26.28 9.67
N GLY A 410 7.91 -26.14 9.23
CA GLY A 410 8.42 -24.96 8.54
C GLY A 410 8.59 -23.74 9.44
N ILE A 411 8.66 -23.93 10.76
CA ILE A 411 8.82 -22.85 11.74
C ILE A 411 10.28 -22.79 12.17
N VAL A 412 10.91 -21.63 12.06
CA VAL A 412 12.27 -21.41 12.58
C VAL A 412 12.21 -21.43 14.13
N PRO A 413 12.89 -22.37 14.81
CA PRO A 413 12.82 -22.46 16.26
C PRO A 413 13.44 -21.25 16.97
N GLU A 414 12.93 -20.89 18.15
CA GLU A 414 13.38 -19.73 18.93
C GLU A 414 14.87 -19.75 19.33
N HIS A 415 15.51 -20.92 19.35
CA HIS A 415 16.94 -21.05 19.63
C HIS A 415 17.85 -20.70 18.45
N VAL A 416 17.28 -20.55 17.24
CA VAL A 416 17.99 -20.03 16.07
C VAL A 416 17.94 -18.50 16.12
N LEU A 417 18.95 -17.92 16.76
CA LEU A 417 18.92 -16.49 17.13
C LEU A 417 19.17 -15.50 15.97
N PHE A 418 19.76 -15.96 14.86
CA PHE A 418 20.19 -15.09 13.76
C PHE A 418 19.19 -15.11 12.60
N ASP A 419 18.80 -13.93 12.12
CA ASP A 419 17.91 -13.74 10.96
C ASP A 419 18.62 -13.98 9.61
N SER A 420 19.93 -14.22 9.60
CA SER A 420 20.75 -14.34 8.40
C SER A 420 21.77 -15.47 8.49
N PRO A 421 21.82 -16.36 7.49
CA PRO A 421 22.86 -17.38 7.40
C PRO A 421 24.28 -16.81 7.41
N ASP A 422 24.50 -15.63 6.82
CA ASP A 422 25.82 -15.01 6.78
C ASP A 422 26.24 -14.54 8.18
N SER A 423 25.33 -13.91 8.93
CA SER A 423 25.57 -13.48 10.31
C SER A 423 25.82 -14.66 11.24
N LEU A 424 25.06 -15.75 11.06
CA LEU A 424 25.26 -17.00 11.81
C LEU A 424 26.67 -17.56 11.56
N LEU A 425 27.07 -17.69 10.29
CA LEU A 425 28.40 -18.16 9.93
C LEU A 425 29.51 -17.25 10.48
N LEU A 426 29.34 -15.93 10.38
CA LEU A 426 30.29 -14.97 10.95
C LEU A 426 30.40 -15.12 12.47
N ALA A 427 29.30 -15.32 13.18
CA ALA A 427 29.33 -15.55 14.62
C ALA A 427 30.15 -16.80 14.98
N PHE A 428 30.01 -17.89 14.21
CA PHE A 428 30.84 -19.10 14.38
C PHE A 428 32.32 -18.86 14.01
N VAL A 429 32.61 -18.09 12.94
CA VAL A 429 33.99 -17.71 12.60
C VAL A 429 34.67 -17.01 13.78
N PHE A 430 34.02 -16.00 14.35
CA PHE A 430 34.58 -15.23 15.46
C PHE A 430 34.65 -16.03 16.76
N HIS A 431 33.71 -16.95 16.97
CA HIS A 431 33.81 -17.92 18.05
C HIS A 431 35.06 -18.80 17.94
N HIS A 432 35.33 -19.38 16.76
CA HIS A 432 36.52 -20.20 16.55
C HIS A 432 37.82 -19.40 16.66
N LEU A 433 37.86 -18.17 16.14
CA LEU A 433 39.02 -17.28 16.30
C LEU A 433 39.33 -16.98 17.78
N GLU A 434 38.30 -16.73 18.60
CA GLU A 434 38.44 -16.49 20.03
C GLU A 434 39.07 -17.70 20.77
N HIS A 435 38.87 -18.92 20.26
CA HIS A 435 39.44 -20.15 20.81
C HIS A 435 40.75 -20.61 20.12
N GLY A 436 41.26 -19.83 19.15
CA GLY A 436 42.48 -20.17 18.41
C GLY A 436 42.31 -21.27 17.36
N GLU A 437 41.07 -21.56 16.95
CA GLU A 437 40.72 -22.63 16.01
C GLU A 437 40.66 -22.11 14.56
N GLU A 438 41.79 -21.59 14.06
CA GLU A 438 41.84 -20.92 12.75
C GLU A 438 41.42 -21.83 11.58
N GLY A 439 41.69 -23.14 11.67
CA GLY A 439 41.26 -24.10 10.65
C GLY A 439 39.74 -24.20 10.52
N ALA A 440 39.03 -24.23 11.66
CA ALA A 440 37.56 -24.25 11.69
C ALA A 440 36.98 -22.92 11.20
N ALA A 441 37.57 -21.80 11.63
CA ALA A 441 37.21 -20.47 11.14
C ALA A 441 37.39 -20.36 9.60
N SER A 442 38.49 -20.88 9.06
CA SER A 442 38.77 -20.87 7.61
C SER A 442 37.71 -21.64 6.82
N ALA A 443 37.30 -22.81 7.29
CA ALA A 443 36.27 -23.61 6.64
C ALA A 443 34.92 -22.87 6.54
N LEU A 444 34.55 -22.10 7.57
CA LEU A 444 33.34 -21.29 7.57
C LEU A 444 33.45 -20.06 6.66
N VAL A 445 34.63 -19.45 6.58
CA VAL A 445 34.90 -18.35 5.63
C VAL A 445 34.79 -18.83 4.18
N ASP A 446 35.28 -20.04 3.89
CA ASP A 446 35.11 -20.64 2.56
C ASP A 446 33.63 -20.86 2.22
N ARG A 447 32.80 -21.24 3.21
CA ARG A 447 31.34 -21.33 3.04
C ARG A 447 30.71 -19.96 2.78
N LEU A 448 31.08 -18.92 3.53
CA LEU A 448 30.65 -17.54 3.29
C LEU A 448 30.99 -17.09 1.86
N ARG A 449 32.20 -17.41 1.38
CA ARG A 449 32.65 -17.10 0.01
C ARG A 449 31.80 -17.82 -1.03
N SER A 450 31.56 -19.12 -0.86
CA SER A 450 30.69 -19.89 -1.76
C SER A 450 29.28 -19.30 -1.84
N ARG A 451 28.69 -18.93 -0.69
CA ARG A 451 27.36 -18.30 -0.64
C ARG A 451 27.35 -16.96 -1.35
N GLN A 452 28.38 -16.12 -1.18
CA GLN A 452 28.48 -14.84 -1.86
C GLN A 452 28.56 -15.01 -3.39
N GLN A 453 29.33 -15.99 -3.88
CA GLN A 453 29.47 -16.28 -5.31
C GLN A 453 28.18 -16.81 -5.96
N GLN A 454 27.34 -17.50 -5.19
CA GLN A 454 26.05 -18.01 -5.66
C GLN A 454 24.96 -16.93 -5.78
N ARG A 455 25.19 -15.73 -5.23
CA ARG A 455 24.23 -14.62 -5.31
C ARG A 455 24.19 -14.01 -6.70
N ARG A 456 22.99 -13.87 -7.25
CA ARG A 456 22.77 -13.15 -8.53
C ARG A 456 23.07 -11.66 -8.43
N GLN A 457 22.86 -11.06 -7.26
CA GLN A 457 23.10 -9.64 -7.00
C GLN A 457 23.62 -9.46 -5.57
N ALA A 458 24.66 -8.64 -5.41
CA ALA A 458 25.19 -8.29 -4.10
C ALA A 458 24.24 -7.32 -3.40
N THR A 459 23.83 -7.65 -2.17
CA THR A 459 23.09 -6.73 -1.31
C THR A 459 24.00 -5.61 -0.81
N PRO A 460 23.46 -4.45 -0.38
CA PRO A 460 24.26 -3.37 0.19
C PRO A 460 25.15 -3.87 1.34
N TRP A 461 24.58 -4.68 2.23
CA TRP A 461 25.33 -5.29 3.33
C TRP A 461 26.50 -6.16 2.86
N ALA A 462 26.28 -7.00 1.84
CA ALA A 462 27.32 -7.88 1.31
C ALA A 462 28.45 -7.09 0.64
N ARG A 463 28.13 -5.99 -0.03
CA ARG A 463 29.08 -5.08 -0.68
C ARG A 463 29.90 -4.30 0.35
N ASP A 464 29.22 -3.75 1.36
CA ASP A 464 29.81 -2.75 2.25
C ASP A 464 30.49 -3.38 3.48
N PHE A 465 30.12 -4.61 3.86
CA PHE A 465 30.67 -5.30 5.04
C PHE A 465 31.28 -6.68 4.74
N LEU A 466 30.56 -7.57 4.04
CA LEU A 466 31.05 -8.94 3.81
C LEU A 466 32.26 -8.98 2.85
N ALA A 467 32.20 -8.27 1.72
CA ALA A 467 33.29 -8.28 0.75
C ALA A 467 34.60 -7.69 1.33
N PRO A 468 34.59 -6.56 2.07
CA PRO A 468 35.79 -6.07 2.75
C PRO A 468 36.33 -7.05 3.80
N PHE A 469 35.45 -7.75 4.53
CA PHE A 469 35.86 -8.78 5.48
C PHE A 469 36.59 -9.93 4.79
N LEU A 470 36.04 -10.45 3.69
CA LEU A 470 36.64 -11.53 2.92
C LEU A 470 37.98 -11.12 2.29
N GLN A 471 38.08 -9.89 1.77
CA GLN A 471 39.35 -9.38 1.24
C GLN A 471 40.44 -9.35 2.31
N ARG A 472 40.13 -8.83 3.51
CA ARG A 472 41.09 -8.81 4.63
C ARG A 472 41.45 -10.21 5.10
N TRP A 473 40.50 -11.15 5.06
CA TRP A 473 40.78 -12.56 5.33
C TRP A 473 41.82 -13.12 4.35
N ASP A 474 41.65 -12.84 3.05
CA ASP A 474 42.57 -13.30 2.00
C ASP A 474 43.97 -12.65 2.14
N ASP A 475 44.04 -11.42 2.66
CA ASP A 475 45.29 -10.73 2.99
C ASP A 475 45.99 -11.29 4.25
N GLY A 476 45.44 -12.35 4.86
CA GLY A 476 45.99 -13.00 6.06
C GLY A 476 45.69 -12.28 7.37
N GLN A 477 44.81 -11.28 7.36
CA GLN A 477 44.40 -10.59 8.58
C GLN A 477 43.40 -11.47 9.35
N ARG A 478 43.62 -11.64 10.65
CA ARG A 478 42.69 -12.35 11.57
C ARG A 478 42.20 -11.44 12.70
N ASP A 479 42.89 -10.33 12.93
CA ASP A 479 42.56 -9.31 13.93
C ASP A 479 41.66 -8.21 13.33
N MET A 480 40.51 -8.58 12.79
CA MET A 480 39.56 -7.64 12.17
C MET A 480 38.21 -7.68 12.89
N PRO A 481 37.43 -6.58 12.85
CA PRO A 481 36.10 -6.57 13.47
C PRO A 481 35.12 -7.46 12.69
N MET A 482 34.17 -8.05 13.41
CA MET A 482 33.04 -8.77 12.81
C MET A 482 32.16 -7.80 12.02
N PRO A 483 31.71 -8.16 10.80
CA PRO A 483 30.65 -7.43 10.11
C PRO A 483 29.39 -7.32 10.97
N PRO A 484 28.63 -6.21 10.89
CA PRO A 484 27.43 -6.04 11.68
C PRO A 484 26.40 -7.12 11.38
N VAL A 485 25.68 -7.59 12.40
CA VAL A 485 24.64 -8.61 12.23
C VAL A 485 23.58 -8.13 11.23
N LEU A 486 23.40 -8.88 10.14
CA LEU A 486 22.35 -8.65 9.16
C LEU A 486 21.00 -9.14 9.69
N HIS A 487 20.09 -8.21 9.92
CA HIS A 487 18.66 -8.41 10.22
C HIS A 487 17.80 -7.40 9.45
N ALA A 488 16.48 -7.50 9.56
CA ALA A 488 15.55 -6.71 8.75
C ALA A 488 15.71 -5.19 8.90
N LEU A 489 15.98 -4.68 10.11
CA LEU A 489 16.14 -3.24 10.35
C LEU A 489 17.43 -2.69 9.72
N LEU A 490 18.55 -3.43 9.81
CA LEU A 490 19.80 -3.04 9.14
C LEU A 490 19.64 -3.10 7.62
N ALA A 491 19.01 -4.15 7.09
CA ALA A 491 18.73 -4.24 5.66
C ALA A 491 17.86 -3.08 5.17
N GLY A 492 16.82 -2.70 5.92
CA GLY A 492 15.97 -1.55 5.63
C GLY A 492 16.74 -0.23 5.65
N HIS A 493 17.56 -0.01 6.67
CA HIS A 493 18.40 1.18 6.78
C HIS A 493 19.37 1.31 5.60
N LEU A 494 20.12 0.26 5.26
CA LEU A 494 21.07 0.31 4.15
C LEU A 494 20.40 0.56 2.79
N ARG A 495 19.21 -0.01 2.55
CA ARG A 495 18.43 0.29 1.34
C ARG A 495 17.99 1.75 1.27
N SER A 496 17.62 2.35 2.41
CA SER A 496 17.22 3.77 2.44
C SER A 496 18.36 4.75 2.13
N LEU A 497 19.61 4.28 2.21
CA LEU A 497 20.81 5.07 1.87
C LEU A 497 21.24 4.91 0.41
N GLU A 498 20.64 4.00 -0.35
CA GLU A 498 20.97 3.84 -1.77
C GLU A 498 20.36 5.00 -2.58
N PRO A 499 21.12 5.61 -3.51
CA PRO A 499 20.56 6.61 -4.41
C PRO A 499 19.51 5.98 -5.33
N ALA A 500 18.37 6.66 -5.45
CA ALA A 500 17.21 6.25 -6.26
C ALA A 500 17.52 6.17 -7.77
#